data_AF-A0A2A7HTD3-F1
#
_entry.id   AF-A0A2A7HTD3-F1
#
_cell.length_a   1.000
_cell.length_b   1.000
_cell.length_c   1.000
_cell.angle_alpha   90.00
_cell.angle_beta   90.00
_cell.angle_gamma   90.00
#
_symmetry.space_group_name_H-M   'P 1'
#
loop_
_entity.id
_entity.type
_entity.pdbx_description
1 polymer ?
#
loop_
_entity_poly.entity_id
_entity_poly.type
_entity_poly.pdbx_seq_one_letter_code
_entity_poly.pdbx_strand_id
1 'polypeptide(L)'
;MKKILFAILGVIVVTVLVYYFFFSNSNVDLISEEDVQKEDFLKNKQAVIYLSSTADQDIDGKGISYAVFINKNGEASGYKMNGLELGGIGVSENKKELLLESKDKLKFVGENFKEFKVKYQHTGDYRAYLKNSDLFVNIYNSGSNPDTGGYDSNVVYGNKKGIHKGNIPHYLMSAGVDEETILVMTHDIDKKEYTLKKLTFNDLKMKLEDVTEISLDKNMSYSSYSSILSDSNSYYTVLVENDNTIKGKVYLLRVNKTTLKQELVLLSSEEDSTASIPFTKNNSAYLHNDELYFINGLGNVITFNTQTNTVNAKFKIDYNVTDGVRYNEQTFFQGDQLHVLRYDENRKNNYYIEIYSLKNGKKIKETEISGMEEIIKSVRGGKSIHAYDFKVLG
;
A
#
# COMPACT_ATOMS: atom_id res chain seq x y z
N MET A 1 47.17 -21.64 37.13
CA MET A 1 45.91 -20.98 37.57
C MET A 1 45.73 -19.58 36.99
N LYS A 2 46.61 -18.59 37.23
CA LYS A 2 46.42 -17.20 36.73
C LYS A 2 46.21 -17.08 35.21
N LYS A 3 47.00 -17.80 34.39
CA LYS A 3 46.88 -17.78 32.92
C LYS A 3 45.54 -18.35 32.40
N ILE A 4 45.02 -19.38 33.07
CA ILE A 4 43.72 -19.98 32.74
C ILE A 4 42.59 -19.01 33.12
N LEU A 5 42.72 -18.33 34.26
CA LEU A 5 41.77 -17.30 34.69
C LEU A 5 41.70 -16.13 33.70
N PHE A 6 42.85 -15.67 33.18
CA PHE A 6 42.90 -14.61 32.14
C PHE A 6 42.32 -15.07 30.80
N ALA A 7 42.50 -16.33 30.41
CA ALA A 7 41.89 -16.87 29.19
C ALA A 7 40.37 -16.95 29.31
N ILE A 8 39.84 -17.40 30.46
CA ILE A 8 38.40 -17.44 30.72
C ILE A 8 37.82 -16.02 30.75
N LEU A 9 38.50 -15.07 31.39
CA LEU A 9 38.07 -13.67 31.42
C LEU A 9 38.05 -13.06 30.01
N GLY A 10 39.04 -13.39 29.18
CA GLY A 10 39.11 -12.96 27.79
C GLY A 10 37.94 -13.50 26.96
N VAL A 11 37.58 -14.77 27.12
CA VAL A 11 36.41 -15.36 26.45
C VAL A 11 35.12 -14.67 26.90
N ILE A 12 34.92 -14.46 28.20
CA ILE A 12 33.74 -13.76 28.72
C ILE A 12 33.65 -12.34 28.13
N VAL A 13 34.75 -11.59 28.10
CA VAL A 13 34.77 -10.24 27.53
C VAL A 13 34.45 -10.26 26.03
N VAL A 14 35.04 -11.19 25.27
CA VAL A 14 34.72 -11.33 23.83
C VAL A 14 33.25 -11.74 23.63
N THR A 15 32.73 -12.67 24.42
CA THR A 15 31.31 -13.07 24.35
C THR A 15 30.37 -11.93 24.73
N VAL A 16 30.70 -11.14 25.75
CA VAL A 16 29.93 -9.94 26.13
C VAL A 16 30.01 -8.86 25.06
N LEU A 17 31.18 -8.66 24.43
CA LEU A 17 31.34 -7.71 23.33
C LEU A 17 30.60 -8.16 22.08
N VAL A 18 30.68 -9.44 21.72
CA VAL A 18 29.89 -10.03 20.62
C VAL A 18 28.40 -9.92 20.96
N TYR A 19 28.00 -10.24 22.19
CA TYR A 19 26.62 -10.09 22.62
C TYR A 19 26.17 -8.63 22.56
N TYR A 20 26.97 -7.67 23.00
CA TYR A 20 26.64 -6.25 22.91
C TYR A 20 26.66 -5.74 21.46
N PHE A 21 27.56 -6.23 20.62
CA PHE A 21 27.66 -5.79 19.22
C PHE A 21 26.51 -6.36 18.36
N PHE A 22 26.04 -7.57 18.65
CA PHE A 22 24.92 -8.20 17.94
C PHE A 22 23.55 -8.00 18.61
N PHE A 23 23.51 -7.79 19.92
CA PHE A 23 22.30 -7.74 20.75
C PHE A 23 22.22 -6.52 21.69
N SER A 24 23.14 -5.55 21.65
CA SER A 24 22.78 -4.23 22.21
C SER A 24 21.65 -3.70 21.36
N ASN A 25 20.47 -3.70 21.97
CA ASN A 25 19.29 -3.10 21.41
C ASN A 25 19.66 -1.65 21.11
N SER A 26 19.68 -1.28 19.83
CA SER A 26 19.13 0.01 19.46
C SER A 26 17.84 0.18 20.27
N ASN A 27 17.62 1.31 20.93
CA ASN A 27 16.38 1.59 21.64
C ASN A 27 15.24 1.71 20.62
N VAL A 28 14.86 0.59 20.00
CA VAL A 28 13.78 0.48 19.03
C VAL A 28 12.51 0.53 19.85
N ASP A 29 11.71 1.57 19.61
CA ASP A 29 10.41 1.70 20.24
C ASP A 29 9.43 0.71 19.59
N LEU A 30 9.30 -0.46 20.21
CA LEU A 30 8.41 -1.52 19.76
C LEU A 30 7.14 -1.52 20.58
N ILE A 31 6.02 -1.45 19.86
CA ILE A 31 4.67 -1.50 20.43
C ILE A 31 4.35 -2.94 20.82
N SER A 32 3.92 -3.15 22.05
CA SER A 32 3.47 -4.47 22.52
C SER A 32 2.04 -4.79 22.04
N GLU A 33 1.65 -6.06 22.14
CA GLU A 33 0.25 -6.46 21.90
C GLU A 33 -0.71 -5.75 22.87
N GLU A 34 -0.30 -5.55 24.12
CA GLU A 34 -1.11 -4.88 25.14
C GLU A 34 -1.34 -3.40 24.80
N ASP A 35 -0.39 -2.74 24.14
CA ASP A 35 -0.53 -1.34 23.72
C ASP A 35 -1.54 -1.18 22.59
N VAL A 36 -1.52 -2.05 21.57
CA VAL A 36 -2.49 -2.01 20.46
C VAL A 36 -3.90 -2.42 20.89
N GLN A 37 -4.05 -3.05 22.05
CA GLN A 37 -5.35 -3.40 22.62
C GLN A 37 -6.06 -2.22 23.31
N LYS A 38 -5.35 -1.12 23.59
CA LYS A 38 -5.93 0.07 24.23
C LYS A 38 -6.88 0.79 23.29
N GLU A 39 -8.08 1.12 23.76
CA GLU A 39 -9.12 1.77 22.94
C GLU A 39 -8.67 3.12 22.34
N ASP A 40 -7.82 3.85 23.08
CA ASP A 40 -7.32 5.17 22.69
C ASP A 40 -5.97 5.13 21.96
N PHE A 41 -5.49 3.94 21.59
CA PHE A 41 -4.17 3.73 20.98
C PHE A 41 -3.93 4.63 19.74
N LEU A 42 -4.97 4.91 18.95
CA LEU A 42 -4.88 5.70 17.72
C LEU A 42 -4.96 7.22 17.95
N LYS A 43 -5.42 7.69 19.12
CA LYS A 43 -5.78 9.10 19.37
C LYS A 43 -4.62 10.10 19.18
N ASN A 44 -3.38 9.65 19.41
CA ASN A 44 -2.17 10.46 19.27
C ASN A 44 -1.38 10.16 17.99
N LYS A 45 -1.90 9.33 17.08
CA LYS A 45 -1.25 8.96 15.83
C LYS A 45 -1.68 9.90 14.70
N GLN A 46 -0.73 10.32 13.87
CA GLN A 46 -1.00 11.14 12.68
C GLN A 46 -0.92 10.33 11.39
N ALA A 47 -0.14 9.25 11.38
CA ALA A 47 0.02 8.39 10.23
C ALA A 47 0.44 6.97 10.63
N VAL A 48 0.33 6.05 9.70
CA VAL A 48 0.79 4.67 9.82
C VAL A 48 1.37 4.19 8.49
N ILE A 49 2.48 3.45 8.57
CA ILE A 49 3.20 2.89 7.42
C ILE A 49 3.22 1.37 7.58
N TYR A 50 2.87 0.65 6.53
CA TYR A 50 3.00 -0.81 6.47
C TYR A 50 4.32 -1.17 5.80
N LEU A 51 5.18 -1.86 6.54
CA LEU A 51 6.44 -2.41 6.06
C LEU A 51 6.37 -3.93 6.05
N SER A 52 6.92 -4.60 5.03
CA SER A 52 7.04 -6.05 5.02
C SER A 52 8.25 -6.56 4.26
N SER A 53 8.72 -7.75 4.59
CA SER A 53 9.58 -8.53 3.73
C SER A 53 8.85 -8.95 2.46
N THR A 54 9.60 -9.15 1.38
CA THR A 54 9.12 -9.70 0.11
C THR A 54 8.79 -11.20 0.25
N ALA A 55 8.02 -11.76 -0.67
CA ALA A 55 7.58 -13.16 -0.61
C ALA A 55 8.75 -14.15 -0.78
N ASP A 56 9.77 -13.81 -1.57
CA ASP A 56 10.99 -14.60 -1.71
C ASP A 56 11.77 -14.69 -0.39
N GLN A 57 11.69 -13.66 0.46
CA GLN A 57 12.28 -13.66 1.80
C GLN A 57 11.44 -14.40 2.85
N ASP A 58 10.18 -14.78 2.52
CA ASP A 58 9.27 -15.53 3.40
C ASP A 58 9.10 -17.00 2.96
N ILE A 59 9.96 -17.52 2.08
CA ILE A 59 9.94 -18.94 1.69
C ILE A 59 10.13 -19.86 2.92
N ASP A 60 10.89 -19.41 3.92
CA ASP A 60 11.10 -20.13 5.18
C ASP A 60 9.96 -19.95 6.21
N GLY A 61 8.92 -19.20 5.85
CA GLY A 61 7.80 -18.87 6.72
C GLY A 61 8.10 -17.85 7.82
N LYS A 62 9.30 -17.25 7.86
CA LYS A 62 9.73 -16.30 8.91
C LYS A 62 9.77 -14.85 8.45
N GLY A 63 9.07 -14.51 7.37
CA GLY A 63 8.88 -13.14 6.89
C GLY A 63 8.33 -12.25 8.01
N ILE A 64 8.66 -10.96 7.93
CA ILE A 64 8.39 -10.00 9.00
C ILE A 64 7.68 -8.80 8.39
N SER A 65 6.64 -8.32 9.08
CA SER A 65 6.00 -7.05 8.79
C SER A 65 5.99 -6.15 10.02
N TYR A 66 5.84 -4.84 9.78
CA TYR A 66 5.60 -3.85 10.81
C TYR A 66 4.45 -2.93 10.39
N ALA A 67 3.57 -2.61 11.33
CA ALA A 67 2.78 -1.39 11.28
C ALA A 67 3.54 -0.32 12.09
N VAL A 68 4.13 0.65 11.42
CA VAL A 68 4.87 1.74 12.06
C VAL A 68 3.96 2.95 12.22
N PHE A 69 3.65 3.28 13.47
CA PHE A 69 2.79 4.40 13.82
C PHE A 69 3.61 5.64 14.07
N ILE A 70 3.26 6.74 13.40
CA ILE A 70 3.89 8.04 13.60
C ILE A 70 2.96 8.87 14.49
N ASN A 71 3.45 9.29 15.66
CA ASN A 71 2.68 10.15 16.54
C ASN A 71 2.69 11.61 16.06
N LYS A 72 1.87 12.48 16.65
CA LYS A 72 1.76 13.90 16.26
C LYS A 72 3.06 14.72 16.36
N ASN A 73 4.06 14.24 17.12
CA ASN A 73 5.38 14.86 17.27
C ASN A 73 6.40 14.35 16.25
N GLY A 74 6.06 13.35 15.43
CA GLY A 74 6.98 12.73 14.48
C GLY A 74 7.76 11.53 15.05
N GLU A 75 7.40 11.01 16.22
CA GLU A 75 8.07 9.83 16.77
C GLU A 75 7.42 8.56 16.20
N ALA A 76 8.26 7.64 15.71
CA ALA A 76 7.85 6.36 15.15
C ALA A 76 7.95 5.23 16.18
N SER A 77 6.88 4.45 16.29
CA SER A 77 6.84 3.22 17.09
C SER A 77 6.35 2.06 16.23
N GLY A 78 7.03 0.92 16.28
CA GLY A 78 6.78 -0.23 15.40
C GLY A 78 6.00 -1.35 16.08
N TYR A 79 4.87 -1.78 15.50
CA TYR A 79 4.16 -2.99 15.89
C TYR A 79 4.53 -4.16 14.96
N LYS A 80 5.21 -5.17 15.50
CA LYS A 80 5.74 -6.30 14.72
C LYS A 80 4.67 -7.35 14.42
N MET A 81 4.64 -7.83 13.19
CA MET A 81 3.69 -8.82 12.68
C MET A 81 4.38 -9.87 11.80
N ASN A 82 3.65 -10.94 11.46
CA ASN A 82 4.11 -11.92 10.47
C ASN A 82 4.13 -11.29 9.06
N GLY A 83 5.10 -11.68 8.25
CA GLY A 83 5.30 -11.21 6.87
C GLY A 83 4.06 -11.36 5.98
N LEU A 84 3.74 -10.32 5.22
CA LEU A 84 2.86 -10.36 4.05
C LEU A 84 3.31 -9.28 3.07
N GLU A 85 3.96 -9.71 1.98
CA GLU A 85 4.33 -8.83 0.87
C GLU A 85 3.08 -8.21 0.24
N LEU A 86 3.19 -6.94 -0.18
CA LEU A 86 2.08 -6.16 -0.73
C LEU A 86 0.87 -6.08 0.23
N GLY A 87 1.12 -6.33 1.52
CA GLY A 87 0.24 -6.05 2.65
C GLY A 87 -0.14 -4.57 2.73
N GLY A 88 -1.11 -4.23 3.58
CA GLY A 88 -1.52 -2.84 3.75
C GLY A 88 -2.40 -2.62 4.97
N ILE A 89 -3.00 -1.43 5.05
CA ILE A 89 -3.76 -0.98 6.21
C ILE A 89 -5.16 -0.55 5.77
N GLY A 90 -6.19 -1.19 6.33
CA GLY A 90 -7.55 -0.70 6.25
C GLY A 90 -7.78 0.43 7.25
N VAL A 91 -8.48 1.49 6.85
CA VAL A 91 -8.83 2.62 7.71
C VAL A 91 -10.34 2.86 7.62
N SER A 92 -11.01 2.88 8.77
CA SER A 92 -12.43 3.29 8.85
C SER A 92 -12.62 4.76 8.46
N GLU A 93 -13.81 5.14 7.99
CA GLU A 93 -14.08 6.52 7.54
C GLU A 93 -13.85 7.56 8.65
N ASN A 94 -14.20 7.22 9.89
CA ASN A 94 -13.98 8.09 11.06
C ASN A 94 -12.54 8.04 11.61
N LYS A 95 -11.67 7.22 11.01
CA LYS A 95 -10.25 6.99 11.38
C LYS A 95 -10.03 6.48 12.80
N LYS A 96 -11.06 5.93 13.45
CA LYS A 96 -10.98 5.42 14.82
C LYS A 96 -10.73 3.92 14.93
N GLU A 97 -10.85 3.22 13.83
CA GLU A 97 -10.55 1.80 13.70
C GLU A 97 -9.65 1.56 12.49
N LEU A 98 -8.62 0.74 12.70
CA LEU A 98 -7.73 0.22 11.66
C LEU A 98 -7.86 -1.28 11.56
N LEU A 99 -7.73 -1.79 10.34
CA LEU A 99 -7.50 -3.20 10.08
C LEU A 99 -6.04 -3.41 9.68
N LEU A 100 -5.28 -4.02 10.58
CA LEU A 100 -3.94 -4.54 10.30
C LEU A 100 -4.03 -5.99 9.86
N GLU A 101 -3.12 -6.40 8.99
CA GLU A 101 -3.08 -7.77 8.51
C GLU A 101 -1.66 -8.33 8.51
N SER A 102 -1.62 -9.65 8.54
CA SER A 102 -0.46 -10.47 8.23
C SER A 102 -0.91 -11.63 7.36
N LYS A 103 0.02 -12.47 6.90
CA LYS A 103 -0.30 -13.65 6.09
C LYS A 103 -1.36 -14.58 6.68
N ASP A 104 -1.53 -14.60 7.99
CA ASP A 104 -2.38 -15.55 8.71
C ASP A 104 -3.33 -14.92 9.74
N LYS A 105 -3.34 -13.58 9.86
CA LYS A 105 -4.18 -12.87 10.84
C LYS A 105 -4.72 -11.56 10.32
N LEU A 106 -5.88 -11.19 10.85
CA LEU A 106 -6.47 -9.86 10.77
C LEU A 106 -6.66 -9.30 12.17
N LYS A 107 -6.27 -8.05 12.40
CA LYS A 107 -6.41 -7.36 13.68
C LYS A 107 -7.11 -6.03 13.50
N PHE A 108 -8.27 -5.89 14.14
CA PHE A 108 -8.96 -4.62 14.32
C PHE A 108 -8.33 -3.92 15.53
N VAL A 109 -7.88 -2.68 15.35
CA VAL A 109 -7.14 -1.87 16.34
C VAL A 109 -7.80 -0.50 16.46
N GLY A 110 -7.84 0.08 17.67
CA GLY A 110 -8.54 1.34 17.95
C GLY A 110 -9.64 1.11 18.98
N GLU A 111 -10.85 1.61 18.74
CA GLU A 111 -11.95 1.61 19.73
C GLU A 111 -12.28 0.24 20.32
N ASN A 112 -12.07 -0.87 19.60
CA ASN A 112 -12.25 -2.23 20.14
C ASN A 112 -11.33 -3.23 19.46
N PHE A 113 -10.33 -3.75 20.19
CA PHE A 113 -9.41 -4.72 19.64
C PHE A 113 -10.09 -6.07 19.35
N LYS A 114 -9.83 -6.62 18.17
CA LYS A 114 -10.25 -7.97 17.81
C LYS A 114 -9.25 -8.63 16.85
N GLU A 115 -8.85 -9.86 17.16
CA GLU A 115 -8.02 -10.67 16.27
C GLU A 115 -8.85 -11.81 15.65
N PHE A 116 -8.63 -12.07 14.36
CA PHE A 116 -9.13 -13.25 13.67
C PHE A 116 -7.98 -13.98 12.95
N LYS A 117 -7.99 -15.31 13.04
CA LYS A 117 -7.10 -16.16 12.24
C LYS A 117 -7.68 -16.33 10.83
N VAL A 118 -6.86 -16.16 9.81
CA VAL A 118 -7.22 -16.40 8.41
C VAL A 118 -6.37 -17.52 7.81
N LYS A 119 -6.76 -18.01 6.64
CA LYS A 119 -5.91 -18.93 5.85
C LYS A 119 -4.70 -18.12 5.36
N TYR A 120 -3.55 -18.78 5.22
CA TYR A 120 -2.36 -18.19 4.62
C TYR A 120 -2.70 -17.42 3.34
N GLN A 121 -2.25 -16.16 3.27
CA GLN A 121 -2.29 -15.30 2.08
C GLN A 121 -0.87 -15.11 1.56
N HIS A 122 -0.71 -15.19 0.25
CA HIS A 122 0.61 -15.13 -0.39
C HIS A 122 1.10 -13.69 -0.55
N THR A 123 0.34 -12.87 -1.27
CA THR A 123 0.56 -11.42 -1.38
C THR A 123 -0.76 -10.68 -1.24
N GLY A 124 -0.69 -9.49 -0.66
CA GLY A 124 -1.83 -8.58 -0.63
C GLY A 124 -1.99 -7.79 -1.93
N ASP A 125 -3.12 -7.09 -2.08
CA ASP A 125 -3.27 -6.13 -3.17
C ASP A 125 -4.05 -4.89 -2.73
N TYR A 126 -5.28 -5.04 -2.21
CA TYR A 126 -6.18 -3.90 -1.97
C TYR A 126 -6.91 -3.99 -0.64
N ARG A 127 -7.18 -2.82 -0.03
CA ARG A 127 -7.97 -2.68 1.20
C ARG A 127 -8.95 -1.53 1.06
N ALA A 128 -10.16 -1.73 1.55
CA ALA A 128 -11.21 -0.73 1.59
C ALA A 128 -12.03 -0.82 2.86
N TYR A 129 -12.73 0.26 3.16
CA TYR A 129 -13.78 0.32 4.17
C TYR A 129 -15.06 0.82 3.50
N LEU A 130 -16.13 0.03 3.58
CA LEU A 130 -17.46 0.36 3.11
C LEU A 130 -18.26 0.90 4.29
N LYS A 131 -18.59 2.18 4.24
CA LYS A 131 -19.03 2.96 5.41
C LYS A 131 -20.44 2.65 5.85
N ASN A 132 -21.39 2.50 4.92
CA ASN A 132 -22.78 2.24 5.25
C ASN A 132 -22.95 0.82 5.80
N SER A 133 -22.07 -0.09 5.37
CA SER A 133 -22.05 -1.48 5.80
C SER A 133 -21.15 -1.76 7.02
N ASP A 134 -20.37 -0.77 7.48
CA ASP A 134 -19.32 -0.91 8.50
C ASP A 134 -18.45 -2.15 8.22
N LEU A 135 -17.86 -2.20 7.01
CA LEU A 135 -17.23 -3.41 6.49
C LEU A 135 -15.84 -3.12 5.93
N PHE A 136 -14.83 -3.78 6.49
CA PHE A 136 -13.52 -3.83 5.87
C PHE A 136 -13.47 -4.94 4.82
N VAL A 137 -12.77 -4.67 3.72
CA VAL A 137 -12.56 -5.61 2.62
C VAL A 137 -11.08 -5.63 2.28
N ASN A 138 -10.47 -6.82 2.32
CA ASN A 138 -9.09 -7.06 1.93
C ASN A 138 -9.07 -8.04 0.75
N ILE A 139 -8.32 -7.70 -0.29
CA ILE A 139 -8.15 -8.52 -1.49
C ILE A 139 -6.69 -8.90 -1.63
N TYR A 140 -6.45 -10.18 -1.92
CA TYR A 140 -5.14 -10.80 -2.00
C TYR A 140 -4.95 -11.45 -3.37
N ASN A 141 -3.78 -11.28 -3.98
CA ASN A 141 -3.37 -12.03 -5.16
C ASN A 141 -2.81 -13.38 -4.70
N SER A 142 -3.65 -14.42 -4.73
CA SER A 142 -3.44 -15.63 -3.91
C SER A 142 -2.74 -16.79 -4.62
N GLY A 143 -2.41 -16.62 -5.90
CA GLY A 143 -1.66 -17.59 -6.69
C GLY A 143 -2.54 -18.53 -7.52
N SER A 144 -1.90 -19.54 -8.10
CA SER A 144 -2.56 -20.53 -8.95
C SER A 144 -3.56 -21.39 -8.18
N ASN A 145 -4.75 -21.57 -8.75
CA ASN A 145 -5.76 -22.50 -8.29
C ASN A 145 -5.45 -23.89 -8.87
N PRO A 146 -5.10 -24.89 -8.04
CA PRO A 146 -4.75 -26.23 -8.52
C PRO A 146 -5.95 -27.00 -9.08
N ASP A 147 -7.17 -26.66 -8.68
CA ASP A 147 -8.39 -27.37 -9.09
C ASP A 147 -8.86 -26.93 -10.49
N THR A 148 -8.63 -25.66 -10.84
CA THR A 148 -9.04 -25.09 -12.14
C THR A 148 -7.86 -24.86 -13.09
N GLY A 149 -6.63 -24.89 -12.58
CA GLY A 149 -5.41 -24.48 -13.31
C GLY A 149 -5.28 -22.97 -13.50
N GLY A 150 -6.28 -22.17 -13.08
CA GLY A 150 -6.30 -20.72 -13.22
C GLY A 150 -5.57 -19.97 -12.11
N TYR A 151 -5.80 -18.66 -12.02
CA TYR A 151 -5.31 -17.81 -10.93
C TYR A 151 -6.50 -17.33 -10.10
N ASP A 152 -6.35 -17.25 -8.77
CA ASP A 152 -7.41 -16.81 -7.86
C ASP A 152 -6.98 -15.63 -7.00
N SER A 153 -7.90 -14.70 -6.78
CA SER A 153 -7.74 -13.60 -5.84
C SER A 153 -8.70 -13.77 -4.66
N ASN A 154 -8.18 -14.04 -3.47
CA ASN A 154 -9.00 -14.20 -2.28
C ASN A 154 -9.52 -12.85 -1.79
N VAL A 155 -10.75 -12.86 -1.26
CA VAL A 155 -11.35 -11.72 -0.58
C VAL A 155 -11.64 -12.13 0.85
N VAL A 156 -11.16 -11.35 1.82
CA VAL A 156 -11.55 -11.48 3.23
C VAL A 156 -12.20 -10.18 3.63
N TYR A 157 -13.44 -10.26 4.12
CA TYR A 157 -14.23 -9.08 4.45
C TYR A 157 -14.97 -9.29 5.76
N GLY A 158 -15.22 -8.21 6.49
CA GLY A 158 -15.85 -8.30 7.79
C GLY A 158 -15.59 -7.08 8.66
N ASN A 159 -15.96 -7.23 9.92
CA ASN A 159 -15.70 -6.27 10.97
C ASN A 159 -15.48 -7.02 12.29
N LYS A 160 -15.47 -6.29 13.41
CA LYS A 160 -15.30 -6.87 14.75
C LYS A 160 -16.30 -7.98 15.11
N LYS A 161 -17.48 -8.07 14.45
CA LYS A 161 -18.48 -9.12 14.71
C LYS A 161 -18.11 -10.45 14.06
N GLY A 162 -17.32 -10.43 12.99
CA GLY A 162 -16.96 -11.63 12.25
C GLY A 162 -16.31 -11.33 10.91
N ILE A 163 -15.61 -12.34 10.39
CA ILE A 163 -14.98 -12.30 9.07
C ILE A 163 -15.58 -13.36 8.16
N HIS A 164 -15.63 -13.03 6.89
CA HIS A 164 -16.19 -13.82 5.80
C HIS A 164 -15.15 -13.91 4.67
N LYS A 165 -15.38 -14.85 3.77
CA LYS A 165 -14.46 -15.13 2.66
C LYS A 165 -15.21 -15.14 1.35
N GLY A 166 -14.52 -14.72 0.31
CA GLY A 166 -14.94 -14.77 -1.07
C GLY A 166 -13.74 -14.97 -1.98
N ASN A 167 -14.00 -15.07 -3.27
CA ASN A 167 -12.98 -15.29 -4.28
C ASN A 167 -13.37 -14.56 -5.57
N ILE A 168 -12.38 -13.92 -6.18
CA ILE A 168 -12.48 -13.32 -7.50
C ILE A 168 -11.62 -14.19 -8.43
N PRO A 169 -12.20 -14.75 -9.51
CA PRO A 169 -11.42 -15.45 -10.52
C PRO A 169 -10.44 -14.49 -11.20
N HIS A 170 -9.28 -15.03 -11.56
CA HIS A 170 -8.18 -14.36 -12.25
C HIS A 170 -7.34 -13.42 -11.37
N TYR A 171 -6.25 -12.92 -11.96
CA TYR A 171 -5.32 -12.01 -11.31
C TYR A 171 -5.99 -10.64 -11.10
N LEU A 172 -5.87 -10.08 -9.89
CA LEU A 172 -6.34 -8.73 -9.60
C LEU A 172 -5.33 -7.71 -10.11
N MET A 173 -5.74 -6.91 -11.09
CA MET A 173 -4.91 -5.85 -11.67
C MET A 173 -5.06 -4.54 -10.89
N SER A 174 -6.30 -4.16 -10.58
CA SER A 174 -6.61 -2.94 -9.83
C SER A 174 -7.95 -3.10 -9.10
N ALA A 175 -8.12 -2.35 -8.01
CA ALA A 175 -9.37 -2.29 -7.27
C ALA A 175 -9.63 -0.87 -6.74
N GLY A 176 -10.90 -0.57 -6.47
CA GLY A 176 -11.36 0.74 -6.01
C GLY A 176 -12.73 0.68 -5.36
N VAL A 177 -13.18 1.79 -4.79
CA VAL A 177 -14.53 1.91 -4.19
C VAL A 177 -15.40 2.83 -5.04
N ASP A 178 -16.64 2.40 -5.30
CA ASP A 178 -17.73 3.24 -5.78
C ASP A 178 -18.88 3.11 -4.78
N GLU A 179 -19.01 4.09 -3.91
CA GLU A 179 -19.96 4.09 -2.79
C GLU A 179 -19.82 2.84 -1.89
N GLU A 180 -20.77 1.90 -1.95
CA GLU A 180 -20.77 0.64 -1.17
C GLU A 180 -20.38 -0.58 -2.02
N THR A 181 -19.83 -0.36 -3.22
CA THR A 181 -19.40 -1.41 -4.13
C THR A 181 -17.89 -1.35 -4.30
N ILE A 182 -17.25 -2.52 -4.29
CA ILE A 182 -15.84 -2.62 -4.70
C ILE A 182 -15.78 -2.91 -6.19
N LEU A 183 -15.06 -2.07 -6.91
CA LEU A 183 -14.75 -2.27 -8.33
C LEU A 183 -13.44 -3.02 -8.42
N VAL A 184 -13.36 -4.01 -9.29
CA VAL A 184 -12.13 -4.74 -9.57
C VAL A 184 -11.92 -4.88 -11.06
N MET A 185 -10.69 -4.66 -11.50
CA MET A 185 -10.23 -4.99 -12.84
C MET A 185 -9.39 -6.26 -12.72
N THR A 186 -9.81 -7.31 -13.41
CA THR A 186 -9.15 -8.62 -13.41
C THR A 186 -8.46 -8.87 -14.75
N HIS A 187 -7.39 -9.65 -14.74
CA HIS A 187 -6.66 -10.07 -15.94
C HIS A 187 -6.59 -11.60 -16.02
N ASP A 188 -7.25 -12.18 -17.03
CA ASP A 188 -7.04 -13.56 -17.46
C ASP A 188 -5.73 -13.60 -18.27
N ILE A 189 -4.65 -14.00 -17.59
CA ILE A 189 -3.28 -13.97 -18.13
C ILE A 189 -3.16 -14.84 -19.38
N ASP A 190 -3.84 -15.99 -19.42
CA ASP A 190 -3.75 -16.95 -20.52
C ASP A 190 -4.44 -16.42 -21.78
N LYS A 191 -5.59 -15.76 -21.61
CA LYS A 191 -6.35 -15.19 -22.72
C LYS A 191 -5.99 -13.75 -23.06
N LYS A 192 -5.20 -13.09 -22.20
CA LYS A 192 -4.91 -11.65 -22.25
C LYS A 192 -6.21 -10.82 -22.27
N GLU A 193 -7.15 -11.22 -21.43
CA GLU A 193 -8.48 -10.60 -21.34
C GLU A 193 -8.61 -9.86 -20.02
N TYR A 194 -9.16 -8.66 -20.11
CA TYR A 194 -9.34 -7.78 -18.97
C TYR A 194 -10.84 -7.59 -18.74
N THR A 195 -11.29 -7.63 -17.50
CA THR A 195 -12.71 -7.44 -17.17
C THR A 195 -12.86 -6.51 -15.99
N LEU A 196 -13.79 -5.57 -16.08
CA LEU A 196 -14.25 -4.79 -14.95
C LEU A 196 -15.43 -5.51 -14.30
N LYS A 197 -15.34 -5.74 -12.99
CA LYS A 197 -16.36 -6.41 -12.18
C LYS A 197 -16.72 -5.58 -10.97
N LYS A 198 -17.91 -5.84 -10.41
CA LYS A 198 -18.41 -5.28 -9.16
C LYS A 198 -18.52 -6.35 -8.10
N LEU A 199 -18.09 -6.03 -6.89
CA LEU A 199 -18.30 -6.82 -5.70
C LEU A 199 -19.26 -6.07 -4.78
N THR A 200 -20.35 -6.74 -4.41
CA THR A 200 -21.32 -6.27 -3.42
C THR A 200 -21.40 -7.26 -2.26
N PHE A 201 -21.82 -6.78 -1.09
CA PHE A 201 -21.81 -7.55 0.16
C PHE A 201 -23.20 -7.52 0.83
N ASN A 202 -24.18 -8.15 0.19
CA ASN A 202 -25.55 -8.21 0.71
C ASN A 202 -25.67 -9.34 1.76
N ASP A 203 -26.21 -9.03 2.94
CA ASP A 203 -26.35 -9.99 4.05
C ASP A 203 -25.04 -10.73 4.39
N LEU A 204 -23.91 -10.02 4.33
CA LEU A 204 -22.56 -10.58 4.54
C LEU A 204 -22.20 -11.71 3.56
N LYS A 205 -22.84 -11.74 2.39
CA LYS A 205 -22.48 -12.60 1.26
C LYS A 205 -21.94 -11.75 0.13
N MET A 206 -20.73 -12.08 -0.30
CA MET A 206 -20.12 -11.48 -1.47
C MET A 206 -20.83 -11.96 -2.74
N LYS A 207 -21.21 -11.02 -3.61
CA LYS A 207 -21.66 -11.28 -4.97
C LYS A 207 -20.71 -10.58 -5.94
N LEU A 208 -20.29 -11.31 -6.98
CA LEU A 208 -19.46 -10.82 -8.06
C LEU A 208 -20.30 -10.70 -9.33
N GLU A 209 -20.22 -9.54 -10.00
CA GLU A 209 -20.96 -9.27 -11.23
C GLU A 209 -20.03 -8.65 -12.27
N ASP A 210 -20.11 -9.13 -13.52
CA ASP A 210 -19.38 -8.54 -14.62
C ASP A 210 -20.03 -7.22 -15.05
N VAL A 211 -19.21 -6.18 -15.22
CA VAL A 211 -19.65 -4.88 -15.74
C VAL A 211 -19.42 -4.81 -17.23
N THR A 212 -18.17 -5.02 -17.67
CA THR A 212 -17.77 -4.97 -19.07
C THR A 212 -16.38 -5.58 -19.25
N GLU A 213 -16.10 -6.12 -20.43
CA GLU A 213 -14.73 -6.45 -20.85
C GLU A 213 -13.97 -5.16 -21.18
N ILE A 214 -12.71 -5.06 -20.77
CA ILE A 214 -11.88 -3.89 -21.07
C ILE A 214 -11.13 -4.10 -22.38
N SER A 215 -11.38 -3.20 -23.33
CA SER A 215 -10.81 -3.25 -24.68
C SER A 215 -9.43 -2.60 -24.72
N LEU A 216 -8.39 -3.41 -24.51
CA LEU A 216 -6.98 -3.02 -24.66
C LEU A 216 -6.35 -3.75 -25.85
N ASP A 217 -5.27 -3.22 -26.41
CA ASP A 217 -4.51 -3.90 -27.46
C ASP A 217 -3.89 -5.19 -26.92
N LYS A 218 -4.37 -6.35 -27.42
CA LYS A 218 -3.89 -7.67 -26.99
C LYS A 218 -2.42 -7.95 -27.35
N ASN A 219 -1.81 -7.13 -28.23
CA ASN A 219 -0.39 -7.22 -28.56
C ASN A 219 0.50 -6.50 -27.54
N MET A 220 -0.08 -5.64 -26.71
CA MET A 220 0.61 -4.92 -25.65
C MET A 220 0.36 -5.58 -24.28
N SER A 221 1.26 -5.28 -23.34
CA SER A 221 1.08 -5.65 -21.94
C SER A 221 0.70 -4.39 -21.16
N TYR A 222 -0.31 -4.51 -20.30
CA TYR A 222 -0.74 -3.40 -19.45
C TYR A 222 -0.57 -3.76 -17.98
N SER A 223 -0.23 -2.76 -17.18
CA SER A 223 -0.23 -2.85 -15.72
C SER A 223 -0.96 -1.64 -15.15
N SER A 224 -1.51 -1.78 -13.95
CA SER A 224 -2.19 -0.66 -13.30
C SER A 224 -1.22 0.11 -12.41
N TYR A 225 -1.27 1.43 -12.53
CA TYR A 225 -0.52 2.37 -11.70
C TYR A 225 -1.40 3.06 -10.67
N SER A 226 -2.71 2.79 -10.62
CA SER A 226 -3.62 3.38 -9.63
C SER A 226 -4.71 2.42 -9.16
N SER A 227 -5.34 2.74 -8.02
CA SER A 227 -6.67 2.22 -7.71
C SER A 227 -7.72 2.68 -8.74
N ILE A 228 -8.87 2.01 -8.76
CA ILE A 228 -10.03 2.46 -9.55
C ILE A 228 -10.69 3.63 -8.82
N LEU A 229 -10.87 4.74 -9.51
CA LEU A 229 -11.57 5.93 -9.03
C LEU A 229 -12.92 6.03 -9.74
N SER A 230 -13.86 6.77 -9.15
CA SER A 230 -15.18 6.95 -9.77
C SER A 230 -15.80 8.29 -9.41
N ASP A 231 -16.57 8.84 -10.36
CA ASP A 231 -17.50 9.95 -10.14
C ASP A 231 -18.93 9.50 -10.47
N SER A 232 -19.88 10.42 -10.62
CA SER A 232 -21.27 10.07 -10.98
C SER A 232 -21.41 9.44 -12.37
N ASN A 233 -20.44 9.65 -13.26
CA ASN A 233 -20.57 9.39 -14.70
C ASN A 233 -19.67 8.24 -15.18
N SER A 234 -18.49 8.07 -14.59
CA SER A 234 -17.46 7.15 -15.09
C SER A 234 -16.63 6.49 -13.99
N TYR A 235 -16.01 5.37 -14.37
CA TYR A 235 -14.88 4.75 -13.65
C TYR A 235 -13.56 5.14 -14.32
N TYR A 236 -12.50 5.21 -13.54
CA TYR A 236 -11.19 5.67 -13.96
C TYR A 236 -10.09 4.77 -13.39
N THR A 237 -9.08 4.42 -14.18
CA THR A 237 -7.85 3.80 -13.67
C THR A 237 -6.66 4.22 -14.52
N VAL A 238 -5.51 4.44 -13.90
CA VAL A 238 -4.27 4.76 -14.59
C VAL A 238 -3.57 3.45 -14.95
N LEU A 239 -3.29 3.30 -16.24
CA LEU A 239 -2.62 2.15 -16.82
C LEU A 239 -1.28 2.56 -17.42
N VAL A 240 -0.29 1.68 -17.35
CA VAL A 240 0.94 1.79 -18.13
C VAL A 240 0.90 0.75 -19.24
N GLU A 241 1.26 1.17 -20.45
CA GLU A 241 1.58 0.30 -21.57
C GLU A 241 3.05 -0.09 -21.45
N ASN A 242 3.30 -1.37 -21.15
CA ASN A 242 4.62 -1.95 -21.13
C ASN A 242 4.93 -2.44 -22.54
N ASP A 243 5.61 -1.61 -23.33
CA ASP A 243 6.28 -2.09 -24.55
C ASP A 243 7.75 -2.46 -24.22
N ASN A 244 8.38 -3.29 -25.04
CA ASN A 244 9.80 -3.66 -24.83
C ASN A 244 10.77 -2.49 -25.11
N THR A 245 10.28 -1.26 -25.23
CA THR A 245 11.09 -0.05 -25.40
C THR A 245 11.23 0.68 -24.06
N ILE A 246 12.23 1.54 -23.95
CA ILE A 246 12.52 2.28 -22.71
C ILE A 246 11.40 3.32 -22.41
N LYS A 247 10.50 3.59 -23.36
CA LYS A 247 9.48 4.63 -23.26
C LYS A 247 8.13 4.08 -22.80
N GLY A 248 7.78 4.30 -21.54
CA GLY A 248 6.47 3.94 -21.00
C GLY A 248 5.41 4.98 -21.34
N LYS A 249 4.27 4.55 -21.89
CA LYS A 249 3.10 5.44 -22.03
C LYS A 249 2.14 5.19 -20.88
N VAL A 250 1.71 6.27 -20.25
CA VAL A 250 0.75 6.25 -19.16
C VAL A 250 -0.59 6.76 -19.67
N TYR A 251 -1.63 5.95 -19.50
CA TYR A 251 -2.99 6.26 -19.93
C TYR A 251 -3.93 6.31 -18.75
N LEU A 252 -4.96 7.15 -18.86
CA LEU A 252 -6.17 7.05 -18.08
C LEU A 252 -7.20 6.26 -18.88
N LEU A 253 -7.55 5.08 -18.38
CA LEU A 253 -8.74 4.36 -18.85
C LEU A 253 -9.97 4.98 -18.19
N ARG A 254 -10.89 5.47 -19.00
CA ARG A 254 -12.22 5.93 -18.59
C ARG A 254 -13.29 4.97 -19.11
N VAL A 255 -14.20 4.55 -18.25
CA VAL A 255 -15.37 3.75 -18.62
C VAL A 255 -16.64 4.45 -18.16
N ASN A 256 -17.51 4.84 -19.10
CA ASN A 256 -18.78 5.47 -18.76
C ASN A 256 -19.73 4.47 -18.06
N LYS A 257 -20.31 4.84 -16.91
CA LYS A 257 -21.12 3.93 -16.08
C LYS A 257 -22.42 3.49 -16.76
N THR A 258 -22.99 4.31 -17.64
CA THR A 258 -24.29 4.04 -18.29
C THR A 258 -24.14 3.35 -19.64
N THR A 259 -23.27 3.88 -20.50
CA THR A 259 -23.11 3.41 -21.89
C THR A 259 -22.02 2.34 -22.02
N LEU A 260 -21.19 2.17 -21.00
CA LEU A 260 -20.01 1.30 -20.99
C LEU A 260 -18.96 1.66 -22.07
N LYS A 261 -19.10 2.84 -22.71
CA LYS A 261 -18.11 3.34 -23.66
C LYS A 261 -16.78 3.56 -22.93
N GLN A 262 -15.70 3.09 -23.56
CA GLN A 262 -14.35 3.12 -23.02
C GLN A 262 -13.48 4.09 -23.80
N GLU A 263 -12.61 4.79 -23.11
CA GLU A 263 -11.65 5.73 -23.70
C GLU A 263 -10.31 5.62 -22.99
N LEU A 264 -9.21 5.62 -23.76
CA LEU A 264 -7.85 5.72 -23.26
C LEU A 264 -7.34 7.13 -23.55
N VAL A 265 -7.08 7.88 -22.48
CA VAL A 265 -6.53 9.24 -22.57
C VAL A 265 -5.06 9.20 -22.21
N LEU A 266 -4.18 9.59 -23.12
CA LEU A 266 -2.75 9.68 -22.82
C LEU A 266 -2.49 10.75 -21.76
N LEU A 267 -1.93 10.37 -20.61
CA LEU A 267 -1.57 11.28 -19.53
C LEU A 267 -0.14 11.78 -19.69
N SER A 268 0.80 10.87 -19.93
CA SER A 268 2.21 11.17 -20.15
C SER A 268 2.90 10.09 -20.97
N SER A 269 4.06 10.47 -21.53
CA SER A 269 5.04 9.56 -22.10
C SER A 269 6.33 9.76 -21.33
N GLU A 270 6.84 8.69 -20.74
CA GLU A 270 8.00 8.71 -19.85
C GLU A 270 9.21 8.15 -20.58
N GLU A 271 10.35 8.83 -20.52
CA GLU A 271 11.59 8.32 -21.13
C GLU A 271 12.23 7.20 -20.32
N ASP A 272 12.01 7.21 -19.01
CA ASP A 272 12.41 6.14 -18.09
C ASP A 272 11.16 5.56 -17.44
N SER A 273 10.69 4.44 -18.00
CA SER A 273 9.51 3.72 -17.50
C SER A 273 9.71 3.16 -16.09
N THR A 274 10.95 2.86 -15.68
CA THR A 274 11.24 2.32 -14.34
C THR A 274 11.21 3.44 -13.30
N ALA A 275 11.87 4.57 -13.59
CA ALA A 275 11.89 5.70 -12.68
C ALA A 275 10.53 6.41 -12.55
N SER A 276 9.62 6.21 -13.50
CA SER A 276 8.26 6.75 -13.47
C SER A 276 7.24 5.85 -12.75
N ILE A 277 7.60 4.64 -12.33
CA ILE A 277 6.73 3.78 -11.50
C ILE A 277 6.32 4.56 -10.24
N PRO A 278 5.01 4.71 -9.96
CA PRO A 278 4.55 5.49 -8.81
C PRO A 278 5.02 4.89 -7.48
N PHE A 279 5.23 5.75 -6.49
CA PHE A 279 5.69 5.35 -5.15
C PHE A 279 4.80 4.27 -4.49
N THR A 280 3.49 4.37 -4.70
CA THR A 280 2.50 3.43 -4.17
C THR A 280 1.36 3.28 -5.16
N LYS A 281 1.15 2.09 -5.74
CA LYS A 281 0.06 1.83 -6.71
C LYS A 281 -1.30 2.32 -6.20
N ASN A 282 -1.70 1.95 -4.99
CA ASN A 282 -3.07 2.23 -4.51
C ASN A 282 -3.29 3.65 -4.00
N ASN A 283 -2.23 4.46 -3.86
CA ASN A 283 -2.32 5.83 -3.34
C ASN A 283 -1.71 6.87 -4.30
N SER A 284 -1.45 6.48 -5.55
CA SER A 284 -0.83 7.33 -6.59
C SER A 284 -1.82 8.21 -7.35
N ALA A 285 -3.13 7.94 -7.23
CA ALA A 285 -4.15 8.71 -7.90
C ALA A 285 -5.31 9.06 -6.97
N TYR A 286 -5.96 10.19 -7.25
CA TYR A 286 -7.03 10.71 -6.44
C TYR A 286 -7.99 11.55 -7.26
N LEU A 287 -9.29 11.46 -6.99
CA LEU A 287 -10.29 12.30 -7.64
C LEU A 287 -10.81 13.32 -6.63
N HIS A 288 -10.69 14.60 -6.97
CA HIS A 288 -11.13 15.70 -6.12
C HIS A 288 -11.61 16.89 -6.96
N ASN A 289 -12.81 17.41 -6.68
CA ASN A 289 -13.41 18.56 -7.37
C ASN A 289 -13.31 18.46 -8.91
N ASP A 290 -13.85 17.38 -9.48
CA ASP A 290 -13.84 17.10 -10.93
C ASP A 290 -12.45 16.95 -11.58
N GLU A 291 -11.37 16.91 -10.78
CA GLU A 291 -10.00 16.78 -11.25
C GLU A 291 -9.41 15.47 -10.71
N LEU A 292 -8.95 14.61 -11.62
CA LEU A 292 -8.21 13.41 -11.29
C LEU A 292 -6.73 13.76 -11.26
N TYR A 293 -6.08 13.52 -10.13
CA TYR A 293 -4.66 13.69 -9.91
C TYR A 293 -3.96 12.32 -10.02
N PHE A 294 -2.79 12.30 -10.64
CA PHE A 294 -1.89 11.15 -10.68
C PHE A 294 -0.46 11.62 -10.42
N ILE A 295 0.24 11.00 -9.48
CA ILE A 295 1.66 11.24 -9.23
C ILE A 295 2.50 10.04 -9.67
N ASN A 296 3.48 10.31 -10.54
CA ASN A 296 4.43 9.30 -10.99
C ASN A 296 5.65 9.20 -10.05
N GLY A 297 6.53 8.23 -10.28
CA GLY A 297 7.74 8.02 -9.49
C GLY A 297 8.76 9.16 -9.52
N LEU A 298 8.67 10.05 -10.51
CA LEU A 298 9.54 11.23 -10.64
C LEU A 298 9.00 12.45 -9.88
N GLY A 299 7.86 12.29 -9.20
CA GLY A 299 7.20 13.37 -8.47
C GLY A 299 6.41 14.33 -9.35
N ASN A 300 6.18 14.00 -10.63
CA ASN A 300 5.33 14.80 -11.51
C ASN A 300 3.87 14.50 -11.17
N VAL A 301 3.09 15.55 -10.89
CA VAL A 301 1.65 15.47 -10.71
C VAL A 301 0.97 15.88 -12.00
N ILE A 302 0.32 14.91 -12.62
CA ILE A 302 -0.48 15.07 -13.84
C ILE A 302 -1.94 15.07 -13.44
N THR A 303 -2.75 15.88 -14.13
CA THR A 303 -4.18 16.02 -13.86
C THR A 303 -4.99 15.79 -15.12
N PHE A 304 -6.18 15.23 -14.94
CA PHE A 304 -7.23 15.14 -15.95
C PHE A 304 -8.50 15.79 -15.42
N ASN A 305 -8.98 16.83 -16.09
CA ASN A 305 -10.27 17.45 -15.76
C ASN A 305 -11.41 16.64 -16.41
N THR A 306 -12.30 16.10 -15.58
CA THR A 306 -13.38 15.20 -16.01
C THR A 306 -14.47 15.90 -16.81
N GLN A 307 -14.61 17.23 -16.68
CA GLN A 307 -15.62 18.03 -17.37
C GLN A 307 -15.12 18.52 -18.73
N THR A 308 -13.88 19.01 -18.80
CA THR A 308 -13.29 19.60 -20.02
C THR A 308 -12.51 18.59 -20.85
N ASN A 309 -12.23 17.39 -20.31
CA ASN A 309 -11.36 16.37 -20.92
C ASN A 309 -9.92 16.84 -21.17
N THR A 310 -9.41 17.75 -20.35
CA THR A 310 -8.06 18.31 -20.52
C THR A 310 -7.05 17.64 -19.58
N VAL A 311 -5.92 17.22 -20.15
CA VAL A 311 -4.75 16.75 -19.39
C VAL A 311 -3.80 17.93 -19.16
N ASN A 312 -3.28 18.06 -17.93
CA ASN A 312 -2.27 19.07 -17.60
C ASN A 312 -1.17 18.48 -16.71
N ALA A 313 0.08 18.86 -16.97
CA ALA A 313 1.15 18.74 -15.98
C ALA A 313 0.94 19.85 -14.93
N LYS A 314 0.48 19.47 -13.73
CA LYS A 314 -0.01 20.42 -12.72
C LYS A 314 1.12 21.06 -11.92
N PHE A 315 1.97 20.23 -11.33
CA PHE A 315 3.16 20.63 -10.60
C PHE A 315 4.12 19.45 -10.45
N LYS A 316 5.33 19.71 -9.95
CA LYS A 316 6.31 18.68 -9.56
C LYS A 316 6.65 18.89 -8.08
N ILE A 317 6.60 17.83 -7.29
CA ILE A 317 7.10 17.89 -5.89
C ILE A 317 8.63 18.01 -5.89
N ASP A 318 9.21 18.50 -4.81
CA ASP A 318 10.67 18.63 -4.69
C ASP A 318 11.32 17.25 -4.54
N TYR A 319 11.59 16.58 -5.66
CA TYR A 319 12.13 15.22 -5.74
C TYR A 319 13.26 15.16 -6.77
N ASN A 320 14.46 14.81 -6.28
CA ASN A 320 15.70 14.86 -7.05
C ASN A 320 16.17 13.49 -7.53
N VAL A 321 15.51 12.40 -7.13
CA VAL A 321 15.88 11.05 -7.56
C VAL A 321 15.25 10.75 -8.91
N THR A 322 16.09 10.49 -9.90
CA THR A 322 15.67 10.29 -11.30
C THR A 322 15.98 8.90 -11.84
N ASP A 323 16.69 8.06 -11.09
CA ASP A 323 17.17 6.73 -11.52
C ASP A 323 16.22 5.59 -11.11
N GLY A 324 15.13 5.91 -10.43
CA GLY A 324 14.14 4.92 -9.96
C GLY A 324 14.51 4.19 -8.67
N VAL A 325 15.65 4.49 -8.04
CA VAL A 325 15.97 3.93 -6.72
C VAL A 325 15.03 4.52 -5.68
N ARG A 326 14.41 3.67 -4.85
CA ARG A 326 13.45 4.06 -3.81
C ARG A 326 13.89 3.53 -2.45
N TYR A 327 13.67 4.35 -1.44
CA TYR A 327 13.97 4.11 -0.04
C TYR A 327 12.68 4.21 0.78
N ASN A 328 11.66 3.43 0.38
CA ASN A 328 10.35 3.35 1.03
C ASN A 328 9.50 4.63 0.94
N GLU A 329 9.74 5.52 -0.01
CA GLU A 329 8.86 6.66 -0.24
C GLU A 329 7.44 6.19 -0.60
N GLN A 330 6.43 6.90 -0.09
CA GLN A 330 5.03 6.58 -0.30
C GLN A 330 4.23 7.87 -0.50
N THR A 331 3.06 7.75 -1.12
CA THR A 331 2.14 8.90 -1.31
C THR A 331 0.78 8.60 -0.70
N PHE A 332 0.07 9.65 -0.32
CA PHE A 332 -1.32 9.55 0.13
C PHE A 332 -2.04 10.87 -0.12
N PHE A 333 -3.14 10.84 -0.85
CA PHE A 333 -3.98 12.01 -1.08
C PHE A 333 -5.09 12.11 -0.03
N GLN A 334 -5.36 13.32 0.44
CA GLN A 334 -6.45 13.59 1.38
C GLN A 334 -6.94 15.04 1.26
N GLY A 335 -8.21 15.20 0.92
CA GLY A 335 -8.80 16.54 0.78
C GLY A 335 -8.07 17.36 -0.29
N ASP A 336 -7.59 18.54 0.06
CA ASP A 336 -6.83 19.42 -0.82
C ASP A 336 -5.31 19.20 -0.75
N GLN A 337 -4.86 18.06 -0.23
CA GLN A 337 -3.46 17.79 0.10
C GLN A 337 -2.93 16.48 -0.49
N LEU A 338 -1.64 16.51 -0.85
CA LEU A 338 -0.82 15.34 -1.11
C LEU A 338 0.21 15.19 0.02
N HIS A 339 0.18 14.07 0.71
CA HIS A 339 1.16 13.68 1.71
C HIS A 339 2.20 12.76 1.07
N VAL A 340 3.47 12.99 1.37
CA VAL A 340 4.58 12.22 0.82
C VAL A 340 5.50 11.79 1.95
N LEU A 341 5.63 10.48 2.16
CA LEU A 341 6.70 9.90 2.97
C LEU A 341 7.99 9.94 2.16
N ARG A 342 9.04 10.50 2.75
CA ARG A 342 10.32 10.76 2.09
C ARG A 342 11.47 10.15 2.85
N TYR A 343 12.56 9.94 2.12
CA TYR A 343 13.85 9.54 2.63
C TYR A 343 14.94 10.49 2.12
N ASP A 344 15.92 10.81 2.96
CA ASP A 344 17.13 11.56 2.63
C ASP A 344 18.27 11.12 3.55
N GLU A 345 19.29 10.49 2.98
CA GLU A 345 20.44 9.96 3.72
C GLU A 345 21.30 11.03 4.39
N ASN A 346 21.20 12.29 3.93
CA ASN A 346 22.00 13.40 4.45
C ASN A 346 21.37 14.06 5.68
N ARG A 347 20.17 13.64 6.08
CA ARG A 347 19.47 14.17 7.26
C ARG A 347 19.82 13.37 8.50
N LYS A 348 19.73 14.04 9.67
CA LYS A 348 19.89 13.38 10.97
C LYS A 348 18.83 12.29 11.18
N ASN A 349 17.58 12.60 10.83
CA ASN A 349 16.48 11.66 10.75
C ASN A 349 16.20 11.44 9.25
N ASN A 350 16.53 10.26 8.72
CA ASN A 350 16.47 10.05 7.27
C ASN A 350 15.05 10.10 6.73
N TYR A 351 14.04 9.82 7.55
CA TYR A 351 12.64 9.80 7.14
C TYR A 351 11.89 11.06 7.59
N TYR A 352 10.96 11.53 6.75
CA TYR A 352 10.11 12.68 7.03
C TYR A 352 8.83 12.64 6.18
N ILE A 353 7.79 13.37 6.59
CA ILE A 353 6.55 13.54 5.83
C ILE A 353 6.46 14.98 5.34
N GLU A 354 6.24 15.16 4.05
CA GLU A 354 5.90 16.44 3.44
C GLU A 354 4.41 16.49 3.10
N ILE A 355 3.83 17.68 3.16
CA ILE A 355 2.45 17.95 2.77
C ILE A 355 2.45 19.04 1.71
N TYR A 356 1.83 18.79 0.56
CA TYR A 356 1.73 19.70 -0.57
C TYR A 356 0.27 20.08 -0.83
N SER A 357 0.02 21.34 -1.20
CA SER A 357 -1.31 21.77 -1.65
C SER A 357 -1.58 21.30 -3.09
N LEU A 358 -2.69 20.61 -3.33
CA LEU A 358 -3.11 20.22 -4.68
C LEU A 358 -3.41 21.43 -5.58
N LYS A 359 -3.81 22.56 -4.97
CA LYS A 359 -4.16 23.79 -5.69
C LYS A 359 -2.98 24.39 -6.46
N ASN A 360 -1.78 24.38 -5.88
CA ASN A 360 -0.62 25.11 -6.41
C ASN A 360 0.72 24.39 -6.30
N GLY A 361 0.75 23.16 -5.76
CA GLY A 361 1.97 22.38 -5.60
C GLY A 361 2.94 22.89 -4.55
N LYS A 362 2.59 23.88 -3.73
CA LYS A 362 3.48 24.40 -2.69
C LYS A 362 3.50 23.47 -1.49
N LYS A 363 4.69 23.20 -0.95
CA LYS A 363 4.86 22.52 0.34
C LYS A 363 4.28 23.38 1.46
N ILE A 364 3.34 22.81 2.21
CA ILE A 364 2.62 23.42 3.34
C ILE A 364 3.37 23.16 4.64
N LYS A 365 3.77 21.91 4.85
CA LYS A 365 4.37 21.43 6.10
C LYS A 365 5.37 20.32 5.81
N GLU A 366 6.37 20.23 6.67
CA GLU A 366 7.26 19.09 6.78
C GLU A 366 7.29 18.62 8.24
N THR A 367 7.42 17.33 8.48
CA THR A 367 7.56 16.74 9.82
C THR A 367 8.62 15.65 9.77
N GLU A 368 9.72 15.83 10.49
CA GLU A 368 10.75 14.79 10.64
C GLU A 368 10.18 13.57 11.35
N ILE A 369 10.70 12.39 11.00
CA ILE A 369 10.37 11.12 11.66
C ILE A 369 11.60 10.56 12.36
N SER A 370 11.58 10.53 13.69
CA SER A 370 12.60 9.84 14.50
C SER A 370 12.18 8.40 14.80
N GLY A 371 13.12 7.46 14.90
CA GLY A 371 12.86 6.06 15.30
C GLY A 371 12.61 5.09 14.13
N MET A 372 12.29 5.60 12.93
CA MET A 372 11.98 4.76 11.75
C MET A 372 13.19 3.95 11.29
N GLU A 373 14.38 4.56 11.31
CA GLU A 373 15.60 3.90 10.86
C GLU A 373 15.99 2.76 11.81
N GLU A 374 15.83 2.96 13.11
CA GLU A 374 16.05 1.96 14.15
C GLU A 374 15.10 0.77 13.99
N ILE A 375 13.82 1.02 13.67
CA ILE A 375 12.84 -0.05 13.40
C ILE A 375 13.26 -0.86 12.16
N ILE A 376 13.64 -0.22 11.06
CA ILE A 376 14.07 -0.92 9.84
C ILE A 376 15.36 -1.72 10.10
N LYS A 377 16.36 -1.11 10.76
CA LYS A 377 17.62 -1.77 11.10
C LYS A 377 17.47 -2.87 12.16
N SER A 378 16.34 -2.91 12.89
CA SER A 378 16.04 -3.96 13.87
C SER A 378 15.78 -5.32 13.23
N VAL A 379 15.48 -5.35 11.93
CA VAL A 379 15.26 -6.60 11.19
C VAL A 379 16.57 -7.37 11.13
N ARG A 380 16.52 -8.64 11.54
CA ARG A 380 17.67 -9.57 11.61
C ARG A 380 17.39 -10.80 10.75
N GLY A 381 18.43 -11.62 10.56
CA GLY A 381 18.31 -12.91 9.87
C GLY A 381 18.39 -12.81 8.34
N GLY A 382 19.11 -11.80 7.83
CA GLY A 382 19.28 -11.61 6.38
C GLY A 382 18.03 -11.12 5.65
N LYS A 383 17.03 -10.61 6.38
CA LYS A 383 15.79 -10.07 5.83
C LYS A 383 15.85 -8.55 5.73
N SER A 384 15.19 -7.98 4.73
CA SER A 384 14.85 -6.57 4.59
C SER A 384 13.33 -6.40 4.68
N ILE A 385 12.88 -5.17 4.94
CA ILE A 385 11.47 -4.78 4.87
C ILE A 385 11.32 -3.55 4.00
N HIS A 386 10.23 -3.49 3.25
CA HIS A 386 9.91 -2.43 2.30
C HIS A 386 8.53 -1.87 2.58
N ALA A 387 8.32 -0.57 2.32
CA ALA A 387 6.99 0.03 2.45
C ALA A 387 6.07 -0.38 1.31
N TYR A 388 4.86 -0.79 1.69
CA TYR A 388 3.80 -1.16 0.75
C TYR A 388 2.53 -0.32 0.89
N ASP A 389 2.34 0.34 2.04
CA ASP A 389 1.19 1.22 2.26
C ASP A 389 1.52 2.34 3.25
N PHE A 390 0.84 3.46 3.09
CA PHE A 390 0.95 4.66 3.93
C PHE A 390 -0.42 5.30 4.05
N LYS A 391 -0.88 5.51 5.28
CA LYS A 391 -2.18 6.13 5.58
C LYS A 391 -2.02 7.29 6.54
N VAL A 392 -2.77 8.36 6.29
CA VAL A 392 -2.87 9.52 7.18
C VAL A 392 -4.11 9.39 8.07
N LEU A 393 -3.90 9.48 9.39
CA LEU A 393 -4.91 9.31 10.43
C LEU A 393 -5.38 10.65 11.04
N GLY A 394 -4.57 11.70 10.88
CA GLY A 394 -4.79 13.05 11.41
C GLY A 394 -5.69 13.93 10.57
#